data_AF-A0A164JJG6-F1
#
_entry.id   AF-A0A164JJG6-F1
#
_cell.length_a   1.000
_cell.length_b   1.000
_cell.length_c   1.000
_cell.angle_alpha   90.00
_cell.angle_beta   90.00
_cell.angle_gamma   90.00
#
_symmetry.space_group_name_H-M   'P 1'
#
loop_
_entity.id
_entity.type
_entity.pdbx_description
1 polymer ?
#
loop_
_entity_poly.entity_id
_entity_poly.type
_entity_poly.pdbx_seq_one_letter_code
_entity_poly.pdbx_strand_id
1 'polypeptide(L)' 'EYDLEQKIDVEIRIREGTTKLLAACQHPSQALEAAKTLHTSNERMNVYMTELQSRKRELSRPAAAVTTSTSS' A
#
# COMPACT_ATOMS: atom_id res chain seq x y z
N GLU A 1 -10.54 -9.32 1.16
CA GLU A 1 -9.29 -9.11 0.39
C GLU A 1 -9.49 -8.14 -0.78
N TYR A 2 -10.58 -8.29 -1.54
CA TYR A 2 -10.92 -7.43 -2.70
C TYR A 2 -10.90 -5.91 -2.45
N ASP A 3 -11.25 -5.44 -1.26
CA ASP A 3 -11.20 -3.99 -0.92
C ASP A 3 -9.76 -3.43 -0.87
N LEU A 4 -8.80 -4.21 -0.36
CA LEU A 4 -7.40 -3.78 -0.32
C LEU A 4 -6.75 -3.81 -1.72
N GLU A 5 -7.05 -4.86 -2.50
CA GLU A 5 -6.56 -4.99 -3.87
C GLU A 5 -7.10 -3.86 -4.75
N GLN A 6 -8.39 -3.52 -4.61
CA GLN A 6 -8.98 -2.38 -5.32
C GLN A 6 -8.38 -1.03 -4.90
N LYS A 7 -8.05 -0.85 -3.61
CA LYS A 7 -7.34 0.35 -3.13
C LYS A 7 -5.93 0.45 -3.73
N ILE A 8 -5.21 -0.66 -3.80
CA ILE A 8 -3.90 -0.74 -4.47
C ILE A 8 -4.03 -0.35 -5.94
N ASP A 9 -5.02 -0.87 -6.67
CA ASP A 9 -5.25 -0.52 -8.09
C ASP A 9 -5.58 0.97 -8.30
N VAL A 10 -6.28 1.59 -7.36
CA VAL A 10 -6.51 3.04 -7.35
C VAL A 10 -5.17 3.78 -7.19
N GLU A 11 -4.35 3.40 -6.22
CA GLU A 11 -3.04 4.03 -6.00
C GLU A 11 -2.10 3.84 -7.20
N ILE A 12 -2.10 2.69 -7.88
CA ILE A 12 -1.31 2.47 -9.10
C ILE A 12 -1.68 3.50 -10.17
N ARG A 13 -2.99 3.67 -10.44
CA ARG A 13 -3.47 4.64 -11.44
C ARG A 13 -3.13 6.08 -11.05
N ILE A 14 -3.21 6.43 -9.77
CA ILE A 14 -2.80 7.76 -9.28
C ILE A 14 -1.32 7.99 -9.56
N ARG A 15 -0.45 7.02 -9.25
CA ARG A 15 0.99 7.14 -9.48
C ARG A 15 1.31 7.31 -10.96
N GLU A 16 0.73 6.47 -11.81
CA GLU A 16 0.92 6.58 -13.27
C GLU A 16 0.48 7.94 -13.83
N GLY A 17 -0.70 8.42 -13.41
CA GLY A 17 -1.19 9.74 -13.80
C GLY A 17 -0.29 10.86 -13.29
N THR A 18 0.17 10.75 -12.04
CA THR A 18 1.04 11.75 -11.41
C THR A 18 2.43 11.79 -12.06
N THR A 19 2.99 10.65 -12.45
CA THR A 19 4.25 10.58 -13.20
C THR A 19 4.12 11.27 -14.56
N LYS A 20 3.02 11.04 -15.29
CA LYS A 20 2.74 11.76 -16.54
C LYS A 20 2.58 13.26 -16.32
N LEU A 21 1.90 13.66 -15.25
CA LEU A 21 1.74 15.06 -14.88
C LEU A 21 3.09 15.71 -14.55
N LEU A 22 3.94 15.05 -13.76
CA LEU A 22 5.29 15.51 -13.43
C LEU A 22 6.13 15.76 -14.69
N ALA A 23 6.08 14.84 -15.66
CA ALA A 23 6.79 15.00 -16.93
C ALA A 23 6.29 16.21 -17.76
N ALA A 24 5.05 16.63 -17.55
CA ALA A 24 4.44 17.78 -18.22
C ALA A 24 4.58 19.11 -17.45
N CYS A 25 5.07 19.08 -16.20
CA CYS A 25 5.18 20.28 -15.37
C CYS A 25 6.21 21.26 -15.95
N GLN A 26 5.81 22.52 -16.09
CA GLN A 26 6.67 23.61 -16.56
C GLN A 26 7.09 24.55 -15.43
N HIS A 27 6.38 24.50 -14.30
CA HIS A 27 6.62 25.35 -13.14
C HIS A 27 6.96 24.53 -11.89
N PRO A 28 7.91 25.01 -11.05
CA PRO A 28 8.29 24.32 -9.82
C PRO A 28 7.13 24.06 -8.85
N SER A 29 6.14 24.96 -8.79
CA SER A 29 4.96 24.79 -7.93
C SER A 29 4.10 23.59 -8.35
N GLN A 30 3.89 23.41 -9.65
CA GLN A 30 3.14 22.26 -10.19
C GLN A 30 3.88 20.96 -9.91
N ALA A 31 5.20 20.94 -10.14
CA ALA A 31 6.04 19.79 -9.88
C ALA A 31 6.04 19.43 -8.39
N LEU A 32 6.07 20.41 -7.49
CA LEU A 32 6.01 20.21 -6.05
C LEU A 32 4.68 19.58 -5.61
N GLU A 33 3.55 20.10 -6.08
CA GLU A 33 2.25 19.53 -5.73
C GLU A 33 2.09 18.10 -6.28
N ALA A 34 2.50 17.86 -7.52
CA ALA A 34 2.49 16.52 -8.08
C ALA A 34 3.43 15.56 -7.32
N ALA A 35 4.61 16.03 -6.88
CA ALA A 35 5.51 15.24 -6.05
C ALA A 35 4.91 14.89 -4.68
N LYS A 36 4.19 15.82 -4.04
CA LYS A 36 3.45 15.54 -2.79
C LYS A 36 2.37 14.49 -3.01
N THR A 37 1.59 14.59 -4.09
CA THR A 37 0.58 13.58 -4.44
C THR A 37 1.23 12.22 -4.64
N LEU A 38 2.35 12.15 -5.37
CA LEU A 38 3.07 10.90 -5.60
C LEU A 38 3.59 10.29 -4.29
N HIS A 39 4.15 11.13 -3.41
CA HIS A 39 4.68 10.69 -2.12
C HIS A 39 3.58 10.11 -1.22
N THR A 40 2.45 10.81 -1.07
CA THR A 40 1.30 10.32 -0.30
C THR A 40 0.74 9.02 -0.87
N SER A 41 0.66 8.91 -2.20
CA SER A 41 0.20 7.69 -2.86
C SER A 41 1.14 6.50 -2.61
N ASN A 42 2.46 6.73 -2.65
CA ASN A 42 3.45 5.69 -2.31
C ASN A 42 3.30 5.20 -0.86
N GLU A 43 3.06 6.11 0.08
CA GLU A 43 2.88 5.73 1.48
C GLU A 43 1.61 4.89 1.67
N ARG A 44 0.48 5.30 1.06
CA ARG A 44 -0.77 4.51 1.10
C ARG A 44 -0.58 3.12 0.48
N MET A 45 0.12 3.02 -0.64
CA MET A 45 0.47 1.75 -1.26
C MET A 45 1.23 0.83 -0.30
N ASN A 46 2.26 1.36 0.39
CA ASN A 46 3.04 0.59 1.35
C ASN A 46 2.19 0.05 2.50
N VAL A 47 1.30 0.88 3.05
CA VAL A 47 0.35 0.47 4.09
C VAL A 47 -0.56 -0.65 3.59
N TYR A 48 -1.21 -0.47 2.43
CA TYR A 48 -2.14 -1.47 1.88
C TYR A 48 -1.44 -2.79 1.55
N MET A 49 -0.24 -2.73 0.97
CA MET A 49 0.55 -3.93 0.66
C MET A 49 0.99 -4.67 1.92
N THR A 50 1.41 -3.93 2.96
CA THR A 50 1.79 -4.51 4.25
C THR A 50 0.60 -5.19 4.92
N GLU A 51 -0.56 -4.53 4.96
CA GLU A 51 -1.79 -5.13 5.48
C GLU A 51 -2.21 -6.38 4.71
N LEU A 52 -2.16 -6.34 3.37
CA LEU A 52 -2.52 -7.46 2.52
C LEU A 52 -1.61 -8.67 2.79
N GLN A 53 -0.31 -8.43 2.94
CA GLN A 53 0.65 -9.48 3.29
C GLN A 53 0.43 -10.04 4.71
N SER A 54 0.07 -9.20 5.68
CA SER A 54 -0.24 -9.66 7.05
C SER A 54 -1.48 -10.55 7.07
N ARG A 55 -2.56 -10.16 6.38
CA ARG A 55 -3.77 -10.98 6.25
C ARG A 55 -3.50 -12.34 5.59
N LYS A 56 -2.71 -12.34 4.50
CA LYS A 56 -2.26 -13.59 3.85
C LYS A 56 -1.46 -14.48 4.80
N ARG A 57 -0.58 -13.89 5.61
CA ARG A 57 0.19 -14.61 6.63
C ARG A 57 -0.70 -15.21 7.71
N GLU A 58 -1.66 -14.45 8.23
CA GLU A 58 -2.64 -14.93 9.23
C GLU A 58 -3.47 -16.09 8.71
N LEU A 59 -3.97 -16.01 7.47
CA LEU A 59 -4.69 -17.10 6.80
C LEU A 59 -3.81 -18.35 6.57
N SER A 60 -2.52 -18.14 6.27
CA SER A 60 -1.57 -19.24 6.07
C SER A 60 -1.03 -19.86 7.36
N ARG A 61 -1.30 -19.27 8.54
CA ARG A 61 -0.78 -19.77 9.81
C ARG A 61 -1.62 -20.97 10.28
N PRO A 62 -1.07 -22.19 10.34
CA PRO A 62 -1.82 -23.34 10.85
C PRO A 62 -2.21 -23.12 12.32
N ALA A 63 -3.46 -23.39 12.65
CA ALA A 63 -4.10 -23.13 13.96
C ALA A 63 -3.54 -23.97 15.15
N ALA A 64 -2.41 -24.66 15.00
CA ALA A 64 -1.95 -25.72 15.92
C ALA A 64 -0.80 -25.33 16.86
N ALA A 65 -0.51 -24.03 17.06
CA ALA A 65 0.57 -23.60 17.97
C ALA A 65 0.08 -23.01 19.31
N VAL A 66 -1.16 -23.28 19.71
CA VAL A 66 -1.62 -23.05 21.09
C VAL A 66 -2.05 -24.40 21.66
N THR A 67 -1.06 -25.23 21.95
CA THR A 67 -1.22 -26.35 22.87
C THR A 67 -0.01 -26.38 23.80
N THR A 68 -0.34 -26.22 25.09
CA THR A 68 0.37 -26.72 26.28
C THR A 68 1.75 -26.15 26.63
N SER A 69 1.75 -25.30 27.65
CA SER A 69 2.61 -25.50 28.83
C SER A 69 1.97 -24.87 30.08
N THR A 70 0.95 -25.55 30.60
CA THR A 70 0.58 -25.51 32.02
C THR A 70 1.20 -26.75 32.66
N SER A 71 2.32 -26.58 33.36
CA SER A 71 2.96 -27.55 34.27
C SER A 71 4.20 -26.85 34.85
N SER A 72 4.45 -26.73 36.15
CA SER A 72 3.87 -27.27 37.38
C SER A 72 4.12 -26.27 38.51
#